data_AF-A0A957TIB9-F1
#
_entry.id   AF-A0A957TIB9-F1
#
_cell.length_a   1.000
_cell.length_b   1.000
_cell.length_c   1.000
_cell.angle_alpha   90.00
_cell.angle_beta   90.00
_cell.angle_gamma   90.00
#
_symmetry.space_group_name_H-M   'P 1'
#
loop_
_entity.id
_entity.type
_entity.pdbx_description
1 polymer ?
#
loop_
_entity_poly.entity_id
_entity_poly.type
_entity_poly.pdbx_seq_one_letter_code
_entity_poly.pdbx_strand_id
1 'polypeptide(L)'
;MTNQPSIPSPNRMIPESWLPIVRVGWLVYALVVLTIHILGTPLYVTELQTPDSLTVGAWERPTLGDAAVLPVLGLSLPGYARYITTWAVLYGAFLFAAGVFVFWRRSHEVVTLIVSLTLLSQSLGENSIDYLLEQQHPLWRWPVEFNQMTGAVLLLWIGYLFPNGRLVPRWTKWPLIGWGIMNFLWFLFPKIPLNHLYGETAEQHLLATFILITSCYLTGLYAQIYRYRHVSTMEERAQTRWVLLGFAANFINTTVRFLPPALFPILNEPGLTRLIHILVGFPLANIA
;
A
#
# COMPACT_ATOMS: atom_id res chain seq x y z
N MET A 1 -29.54 2.14 -39.31
CA MET A 1 -29.11 2.76 -38.04
C MET A 1 -27.60 2.61 -37.97
N THR A 2 -26.87 3.67 -38.33
CA THR A 2 -25.41 3.70 -38.34
C THR A 2 -24.90 3.73 -36.91
N ASN A 3 -24.26 2.64 -36.46
CA ASN A 3 -23.46 2.61 -35.24
C ASN A 3 -22.29 3.58 -35.41
N GLN A 4 -22.46 4.82 -34.97
CA GLN A 4 -21.30 5.68 -34.74
C GLN A 4 -20.48 5.04 -33.61
N PRO A 5 -19.18 4.78 -33.80
CA PRO A 5 -18.32 4.42 -32.70
C PRO A 5 -18.38 5.55 -31.67
N SER A 6 -18.77 5.22 -30.44
CA SER A 6 -18.76 6.16 -29.33
C SER A 6 -17.34 6.70 -29.19
N ILE A 7 -17.13 7.97 -29.54
CA ILE A 7 -15.85 8.66 -29.34
C ILE A 7 -15.52 8.51 -27.85
N PRO A 8 -14.38 7.90 -27.48
CA PRO A 8 -13.96 7.82 -26.09
C PRO A 8 -13.97 9.23 -25.54
N SER A 9 -14.74 9.47 -24.48
CA SER A 9 -14.73 10.78 -23.86
C SER A 9 -13.30 11.09 -23.39
N PRO A 10 -12.73 12.26 -23.74
CA PRO A 10 -11.34 12.54 -23.47
C PRO A 10 -11.06 12.42 -21.97
N ASN A 11 -9.94 11.78 -21.63
CA ASN A 11 -9.46 11.68 -20.26
C ASN A 11 -9.38 13.09 -19.65
N ARG A 12 -9.72 13.20 -18.36
CA ARG A 12 -9.66 14.49 -17.68
C ARG A 12 -8.21 14.99 -17.64
N MET A 13 -7.95 16.10 -18.33
CA MET A 13 -6.62 16.71 -18.44
C MET A 13 -6.38 17.73 -17.32
N ILE A 14 -5.11 17.91 -16.96
CA ILE A 14 -4.65 18.98 -16.09
C ILE A 14 -4.48 20.25 -16.93
N PRO A 15 -4.98 21.42 -16.48
CA PRO A 15 -4.77 22.67 -17.21
C PRO A 15 -3.28 23.01 -17.34
N GLU A 16 -2.87 23.54 -18.50
CA GLU A 16 -1.46 23.82 -18.79
C GLU A 16 -0.78 24.75 -17.77
N SER A 17 -1.53 25.71 -17.22
CA SER A 17 -1.03 26.63 -16.19
C SER A 17 -0.66 25.95 -14.87
N TRP A 18 -1.31 24.82 -14.55
CA TRP A 18 -1.07 24.07 -13.32
C TRP A 18 -0.05 22.94 -13.51
N LEU A 19 0.19 22.51 -14.75
CA LEU A 19 1.03 21.36 -15.05
C LEU A 19 2.47 21.48 -14.49
N PRO A 20 3.17 22.62 -14.57
CA PRO A 20 4.50 22.75 -13.97
C PRO A 20 4.48 22.55 -12.45
N ILE A 21 3.50 23.14 -11.76
CA ILE A 21 3.35 23.05 -10.31
C ILE A 21 3.12 21.60 -9.89
N VAL A 22 2.21 20.91 -10.59
CA VAL A 22 1.93 19.49 -10.35
C VAL A 22 3.17 18.62 -10.55
N ARG A 23 3.94 18.87 -11.61
CA ARG A 23 5.17 18.11 -11.88
C ARG A 23 6.24 18.33 -10.82
N VAL A 24 6.44 19.57 -10.39
CA VAL A 24 7.37 19.90 -9.30
C VAL A 24 6.92 19.24 -7.99
N GLY A 25 5.64 19.36 -7.64
CA GLY A 25 5.09 18.71 -6.45
C GLY A 25 5.26 17.19 -6.47
N TRP A 26 5.01 16.56 -7.63
CA TRP A 26 5.23 15.13 -7.81
C TRP A 26 6.72 14.75 -7.65
N LEU A 27 7.65 15.54 -8.21
CA LEU A 27 9.09 15.28 -8.08
C LEU A 27 9.56 15.41 -6.64
N VAL A 28 9.06 16.41 -5.90
CA VAL A 28 9.34 16.57 -4.47
C VAL A 28 8.81 15.37 -3.69
N TYR A 29 7.57 14.94 -3.96
CA TYR A 29 6.98 13.76 -3.32
C TYR A 29 7.81 12.49 -3.60
N ALA A 30 8.17 12.25 -4.86
CA ALA A 30 9.00 11.12 -5.26
C ALA A 30 10.37 11.14 -4.58
N LEU A 31 11.00 12.32 -4.46
CA LEU A 31 12.28 12.48 -3.76
C LEU A 31 12.15 12.18 -2.27
N VAL A 32 11.06 12.63 -1.62
CA VAL A 32 10.78 12.32 -0.21
C VAL A 32 10.64 10.82 -0.01
N VAL A 33 9.81 10.15 -0.81
CA VAL A 33 9.63 8.68 -0.74
C VAL A 33 10.95 7.94 -0.99
N LEU A 34 11.74 8.35 -1.98
CA LEU A 34 13.04 7.76 -2.26
C LEU A 34 14.02 7.95 -1.09
N THR A 35 13.99 9.12 -0.45
CA THR A 35 14.85 9.42 0.70
C THR A 35 14.45 8.55 1.90
N ILE A 36 13.15 8.34 2.12
CA ILE A 36 12.67 7.42 3.16
C ILE A 36 13.21 6.01 2.92
N HIS A 37 13.16 5.51 1.68
CA HIS A 37 13.76 4.23 1.32
C HIS A 37 15.26 4.15 1.62
N ILE A 38 16.02 5.15 1.18
CA ILE A 38 17.49 5.15 1.34
C ILE A 38 17.89 5.22 2.81
N LEU A 39 17.23 6.07 3.60
CA LEU A 39 17.59 6.28 5.01
C LEU A 39 16.99 5.23 5.95
N GLY A 40 15.78 4.73 5.66
CA GLY A 40 15.09 3.74 6.48
C GLY A 40 15.60 2.31 6.28
N THR A 41 16.09 1.96 5.08
CA THR A 41 16.55 0.58 4.81
C THR A 41 17.69 0.11 5.72
N PRO A 42 18.75 0.90 6.00
CA PRO A 42 19.78 0.50 6.96
C PRO A 42 19.23 0.27 8.37
N LEU A 43 18.32 1.14 8.82
CA LEU A 43 17.65 1.02 10.12
C LEU A 43 16.84 -0.29 10.18
N TYR A 44 16.13 -0.60 9.10
CA TYR A 44 15.37 -1.83 8.95
C TYR A 44 16.25 -3.09 9.02
N VAL A 45 17.41 -3.10 8.37
CA VAL A 45 18.35 -4.22 8.46
C VAL A 45 18.85 -4.40 9.89
N THR A 46 19.19 -3.32 10.59
CA THR A 46 19.61 -3.37 11.99
C THR A 46 18.49 -3.90 12.88
N GLU A 47 17.26 -3.43 12.69
CA GLU A 47 16.10 -3.88 13.45
C GLU A 47 15.88 -5.39 13.32
N LEU A 48 15.93 -5.92 12.10
CA LEU A 48 15.78 -7.36 11.84
C LEU A 48 16.92 -8.22 12.42
N GLN A 49 18.06 -7.62 12.77
CA GLN A 49 19.19 -8.28 13.43
C GLN A 49 19.15 -8.14 14.96
N THR A 50 18.14 -7.46 15.51
CA THR A 50 17.95 -7.29 16.95
C THR A 50 16.65 -7.96 17.38
N PRO A 51 16.68 -9.26 17.72
CA PRO A 51 15.47 -9.96 18.12
C PRO A 51 14.97 -9.42 19.45
N ASP A 52 13.66 -9.18 19.54
CA ASP A 52 13.02 -8.65 20.75
C ASP A 52 12.05 -9.66 21.36
N SER A 53 11.67 -9.42 22.60
CA SER A 53 10.79 -10.24 23.42
C SER A 53 9.34 -10.26 22.93
N LEU A 54 8.83 -9.21 22.26
CA LEU A 54 7.54 -9.14 21.55
C LEU A 54 7.31 -7.68 21.09
N THR A 55 7.72 -7.28 19.89
CA THR A 55 7.28 -5.97 19.37
C THR A 55 6.02 -6.10 18.52
N VAL A 56 4.92 -5.62 19.11
CA VAL A 56 3.76 -4.99 18.45
C VAL A 56 4.27 -4.15 17.27
N GLY A 57 3.70 -4.29 16.06
CA GLY A 57 3.97 -3.42 14.92
C GLY A 57 4.93 -3.90 13.82
N ALA A 58 5.73 -4.96 14.02
CA ALA A 58 6.69 -5.43 13.00
C ALA A 58 6.61 -6.94 12.80
N TRP A 59 5.67 -7.38 11.95
CA TRP A 59 5.38 -8.79 11.71
C TRP A 59 6.61 -9.61 11.28
N GLU A 60 7.53 -8.95 10.59
CA GLU A 60 8.77 -9.49 10.06
C GLU A 60 9.94 -9.51 11.06
N ARG A 61 9.82 -8.82 12.21
CA ARG A 61 10.91 -8.76 13.19
C ARG A 61 10.96 -10.10 13.96
N PRO A 62 12.11 -10.78 13.97
CA PRO A 62 12.23 -12.04 14.69
C PRO A 62 12.19 -11.77 16.20
N THR A 63 11.54 -12.66 16.93
CA THR A 63 11.65 -12.70 18.40
C THR A 63 12.91 -13.45 18.82
N LEU A 64 13.25 -13.37 20.12
CA LEU A 64 14.31 -14.19 20.70
C LEU A 64 14.08 -15.70 20.45
N GLY A 65 12.84 -16.17 20.55
CA GLY A 65 12.49 -17.58 20.28
C GLY A 65 12.63 -17.96 18.80
N ASP A 66 12.29 -17.05 17.88
CA ASP A 66 12.53 -17.25 16.45
C ASP A 66 14.03 -17.34 16.18
N ALA A 67 14.81 -16.38 16.66
CA ALA A 67 16.24 -16.33 16.43
C ALA A 67 16.96 -17.59 16.93
N ALA A 68 16.50 -18.18 18.04
CA ALA A 68 17.03 -19.42 18.59
C ALA A 68 16.82 -20.64 17.68
N VAL A 69 15.77 -20.67 16.86
CA VAL A 69 15.43 -21.81 15.99
C VAL A 69 15.74 -21.58 14.51
N LEU A 70 16.20 -20.38 14.11
CA LEU A 70 16.72 -20.12 12.75
C LEU A 70 17.77 -21.16 12.27
N PRO A 71 18.73 -21.62 13.12
CA PRO A 71 19.71 -22.63 12.69
C PRO A 71 19.09 -23.98 12.31
N VAL A 72 17.90 -24.32 12.83
CA VAL A 72 17.17 -25.54 12.43
C VAL A 72 16.80 -25.51 10.94
N LEU A 73 16.57 -24.31 10.40
CA LEU A 73 16.30 -24.08 8.97
C LEU A 73 17.60 -23.84 8.16
N GLY A 74 18.77 -23.97 8.77
CA GLY A 74 20.06 -23.64 8.14
C GLY A 74 20.26 -22.14 7.91
N LEU A 75 19.48 -21.28 8.59
CA LEU A 75 19.56 -19.83 8.46
C LEU A 75 20.32 -19.22 9.63
N SER A 76 21.07 -18.16 9.33
CA SER A 76 21.62 -17.24 10.34
C SER A 76 20.72 -16.02 10.45
N LEU A 77 20.75 -15.34 11.60
CA LEU A 77 20.00 -14.09 11.80
C LEU A 77 20.35 -13.00 10.77
N PRO A 78 21.63 -12.76 10.41
CA PRO A 78 21.96 -11.85 9.31
C PRO A 78 21.46 -12.34 7.94
N GLY A 79 21.41 -13.66 7.72
CA GLY A 79 20.85 -14.26 6.50
C GLY A 79 19.35 -14.02 6.38
N TYR A 80 18.61 -14.19 7.47
CA TYR A 80 17.20 -13.86 7.58
C TYR A 80 16.95 -12.37 7.28
N ALA A 81 17.68 -11.47 7.93
CA ALA A 81 17.53 -10.03 7.73
C ALA A 81 17.77 -9.63 6.27
N ARG A 82 18.80 -10.17 5.61
CA ARG A 82 19.06 -9.94 4.18
C ARG A 82 17.93 -10.47 3.30
N TYR A 83 17.40 -11.65 3.60
CA TYR A 83 16.32 -12.25 2.82
C TYR A 83 15.05 -11.38 2.84
N ILE A 84 14.59 -10.99 4.03
CA ILE A 84 13.39 -10.15 4.20
C ILE A 84 13.61 -8.76 3.56
N THR A 85 14.76 -8.14 3.83
CA THR A 85 15.09 -6.81 3.26
C THR A 85 15.13 -6.86 1.73
N THR A 86 15.64 -7.94 1.14
CA THR A 86 15.68 -8.09 -0.33
C THR A 86 14.28 -8.04 -0.93
N TRP A 87 13.32 -8.76 -0.35
CA TRP A 87 11.93 -8.72 -0.82
C TRP A 87 11.30 -7.35 -0.67
N ALA A 88 11.49 -6.69 0.48
CA ALA A 88 10.97 -5.34 0.73
C ALA A 88 11.51 -4.32 -0.30
N VAL A 89 12.83 -4.33 -0.53
CA VAL A 89 13.49 -3.43 -1.48
C VAL A 89 13.10 -3.74 -2.93
N LEU A 90 12.97 -5.01 -3.31
CA LEU A 90 12.54 -5.39 -4.66
C LEU A 90 11.12 -4.92 -4.96
N TYR A 91 10.18 -5.16 -4.04
CA TYR A 91 8.81 -4.67 -4.15
C TYR A 91 8.76 -3.15 -4.25
N GLY A 92 9.44 -2.46 -3.33
CA GLY A 92 9.46 -1.01 -3.31
C GLY A 92 10.11 -0.40 -4.54
N ALA A 93 11.25 -0.92 -4.99
CA ALA A 93 11.92 -0.47 -6.20
C ALA A 93 11.05 -0.68 -7.45
N PHE A 94 10.36 -1.82 -7.54
CA PHE A 94 9.45 -2.11 -8.65
C PHE A 94 8.29 -1.11 -8.71
N LEU A 95 7.57 -0.90 -7.60
CA LEU A 95 6.45 0.04 -7.57
C LEU A 95 6.90 1.49 -7.76
N PHE A 96 8.04 1.87 -7.18
CA PHE A 96 8.61 3.20 -7.38
C PHE A 96 8.94 3.44 -8.85
N ALA A 97 9.65 2.51 -9.49
CA ALA A 97 10.00 2.60 -10.91
C ALA A 97 8.75 2.62 -11.80
N ALA A 98 7.73 1.79 -11.49
CA ALA A 98 6.45 1.80 -12.21
C ALA A 98 5.73 3.15 -12.07
N GLY A 99 5.70 3.73 -10.86
CA GLY A 99 5.13 5.04 -10.59
C GLY A 99 5.81 6.15 -11.40
N VAL A 100 7.15 6.15 -11.43
CA VAL A 100 7.96 7.08 -12.25
C VAL A 100 7.68 6.89 -13.74
N PHE A 101 7.64 5.65 -14.21
CA PHE A 101 7.37 5.33 -15.62
C PHE A 101 5.99 5.81 -16.07
N VAL A 102 4.95 5.58 -15.26
CA VAL A 102 3.58 6.03 -15.53
C VAL A 102 3.50 7.56 -15.60
N PHE A 103 4.15 8.26 -14.66
CA PHE A 103 4.24 9.72 -14.68
C PHE A 103 4.95 10.25 -15.93
N TRP A 104 6.08 9.65 -16.28
CA TRP A 104 6.87 10.05 -17.45
C TRP A 104 6.09 9.89 -18.75
N ARG A 105 5.27 8.82 -18.87
CA ARG A 105 4.44 8.56 -20.04
C ARG A 105 3.40 9.66 -20.29
N ARG A 106 2.58 10.02 -19.29
CA ARG A 106 1.45 10.96 -19.46
C ARG A 106 1.07 11.76 -18.21
N SER A 107 2.00 12.52 -17.65
CA SER A 107 1.76 13.40 -16.48
C SER A 107 0.66 14.47 -16.63
N HIS A 108 0.13 14.70 -17.84
CA HIS A 108 -0.92 15.70 -18.09
C HIS A 108 -2.35 15.14 -17.90
N GLU A 109 -2.50 13.82 -17.72
CA GLU A 109 -3.80 13.19 -17.45
C GLU A 109 -4.00 12.98 -15.94
N VAL A 110 -5.16 13.39 -15.41
CA VAL A 110 -5.45 13.33 -13.96
C VAL A 110 -5.39 11.89 -13.43
N VAL A 111 -5.98 10.93 -14.15
CA VAL A 111 -6.00 9.53 -13.71
C VAL A 111 -4.60 8.92 -13.74
N THR A 112 -3.78 9.24 -14.74
CA THR A 112 -2.39 8.80 -14.81
C THR A 112 -1.59 9.30 -13.61
N LEU A 113 -1.79 10.56 -13.21
CA LEU A 113 -1.14 11.11 -12.03
C LEU A 113 -1.59 10.41 -10.74
N ILE A 114 -2.89 10.14 -10.59
CA ILE A 114 -3.42 9.38 -9.45
C ILE A 114 -2.77 8.00 -9.40
N VAL A 115 -2.73 7.27 -10.52
CA VAL A 115 -2.10 5.94 -10.60
C VAL A 115 -0.62 6.01 -10.22
N SER A 116 0.11 6.98 -10.76
CA SER A 116 1.53 7.17 -10.45
C SER A 116 1.76 7.46 -8.97
N LEU A 117 0.97 8.37 -8.38
CA LEU A 117 1.09 8.72 -6.96
C LEU A 117 0.73 7.55 -6.05
N THR A 118 -0.29 6.74 -6.40
CA THR A 118 -0.58 5.51 -5.66
C THR A 118 0.58 4.53 -5.72
N LEU A 119 1.18 4.32 -6.89
CA LEU A 119 2.33 3.41 -7.01
C LEU A 119 3.52 3.92 -6.20
N LEU A 120 3.79 5.23 -6.22
CA LEU A 120 4.83 5.82 -5.37
C LEU A 120 4.52 5.66 -3.89
N SER A 121 3.30 5.94 -3.45
CA SER A 121 2.96 5.85 -2.03
C SER A 121 3.01 4.41 -1.52
N GLN A 122 2.53 3.46 -2.33
CA GLN A 122 2.59 2.03 -2.02
C GLN A 122 4.01 1.46 -2.12
N SER A 123 4.97 2.18 -2.71
CA SER A 123 6.35 1.69 -2.84
C SER A 123 7.07 1.55 -1.50
N LEU A 124 6.60 2.21 -0.42
CA LEU A 124 7.12 1.94 0.92
C LEU A 124 6.70 0.57 1.45
N GLY A 125 5.61 0.00 0.91
CA GLY A 125 5.06 -1.29 1.31
C GLY A 125 4.53 -1.29 2.75
N GLU A 126 4.16 -2.47 3.22
CA GLU A 126 3.75 -2.68 4.62
C GLU A 126 4.92 -3.29 5.42
N ASN A 127 6.05 -2.62 5.47
CA ASN A 127 7.19 -3.01 6.30
C ASN A 127 7.51 -1.86 7.28
N SER A 128 8.47 -2.06 8.18
CA SER A 128 8.82 -1.03 9.17
C SER A 128 9.86 0.00 8.72
N ILE A 129 10.24 0.08 7.44
CA ILE A 129 11.29 1.00 6.94
C ILE A 129 10.96 2.46 7.29
N ASP A 130 9.74 2.90 7.01
CA ASP A 130 9.29 4.27 7.21
C ASP A 130 9.04 4.58 8.71
N TYR A 131 8.43 3.64 9.43
CA TYR A 131 8.24 3.72 10.88
C TYR A 131 9.56 3.84 11.63
N LEU A 132 10.58 3.06 11.27
CA LEU A 132 11.88 3.11 11.94
C LEU A 132 12.60 4.44 11.68
N LEU A 133 12.45 5.00 10.48
CA LEU A 133 13.00 6.32 10.18
C LEU A 133 12.34 7.41 11.03
N GLU A 134 11.02 7.36 11.18
CA GLU A 134 10.27 8.26 12.05
C GLU A 134 10.73 8.15 13.52
N GLN A 135 10.85 6.93 14.04
CA GLN A 135 11.24 6.68 15.44
C GLN A 135 12.64 7.22 15.75
N GLN A 136 13.58 7.06 14.83
CA GLN A 136 14.96 7.55 15.00
C GLN A 136 15.08 9.06 14.71
N HIS A 137 14.24 9.59 13.83
CA HIS A 137 14.35 10.97 13.36
C HIS A 137 12.96 11.64 13.30
N PRO A 138 12.55 12.36 14.38
CA PRO A 138 11.22 12.95 14.49
C PRO A 138 10.83 13.94 13.37
N LEU A 139 11.80 14.49 12.64
CA LEU A 139 11.56 15.34 11.46
C LEU A 139 10.85 14.61 10.32
N TRP A 140 10.99 13.27 10.24
CA TRP A 140 10.40 12.44 9.20
C TRP A 140 8.97 12.00 9.50
N ARG A 141 8.47 12.24 10.72
CA ARG A 141 7.11 11.89 11.12
C ARG A 141 6.05 12.37 10.14
N TRP A 142 5.99 13.68 9.89
CA TRP A 142 4.98 14.25 9.00
C TRP A 142 5.11 13.74 7.55
N PRO A 143 6.30 13.68 6.94
CA PRO A 143 6.47 13.04 5.64
C PRO A 143 5.96 11.59 5.56
N VAL A 144 6.29 10.76 6.56
CA VAL A 144 5.90 9.35 6.62
C VAL A 144 4.40 9.21 6.79
N GLU A 145 3.81 9.83 7.80
CA GLU A 145 2.36 9.79 8.06
C GLU A 145 1.57 10.35 6.85
N PHE A 146 2.07 11.42 6.21
CA PHE A 146 1.44 11.99 5.02
C PHE A 146 1.47 11.02 3.84
N ASN A 147 2.57 10.28 3.64
CA ASN A 147 2.65 9.25 2.61
C ASN A 147 1.64 8.13 2.86
N GLN A 148 1.55 7.63 4.09
CA GLN A 148 0.61 6.57 4.47
C GLN A 148 -0.85 7.00 4.23
N MET A 149 -1.24 8.19 4.70
CA MET A 149 -2.56 8.77 4.44
C MET A 149 -2.84 8.88 2.94
N THR A 150 -1.86 9.40 2.18
CA THR A 150 -1.98 9.59 0.73
C THR A 150 -2.18 8.25 0.02
N GLY A 151 -1.43 7.21 0.39
CA GLY A 151 -1.57 5.88 -0.20
C GLY A 151 -2.95 5.27 0.06
N ALA A 152 -3.40 5.28 1.31
CA ALA A 152 -4.70 4.75 1.69
C ALA A 152 -5.86 5.45 0.95
N VAL A 153 -5.79 6.77 0.80
CA VAL A 153 -6.80 7.54 0.07
C VAL A 153 -6.75 7.25 -1.43
N LEU A 154 -5.57 7.35 -2.04
CA LEU A 154 -5.43 7.23 -3.50
C LEU A 154 -5.75 5.82 -3.99
N LEU A 155 -5.45 4.78 -3.21
CA LEU A 155 -5.78 3.40 -3.56
C LEU A 155 -7.29 3.21 -3.76
N LEU A 156 -8.11 3.74 -2.86
CA LEU A 156 -9.57 3.71 -3.02
C LEU A 156 -10.03 4.58 -4.20
N TRP A 157 -9.39 5.74 -4.40
CA TRP A 157 -9.71 6.64 -5.51
C TRP A 157 -9.50 5.99 -6.87
N ILE A 158 -8.42 5.22 -7.06
CA ILE A 158 -8.23 4.41 -8.28
C ILE A 158 -9.43 3.49 -8.49
N GLY A 159 -9.88 2.80 -7.43
CA GLY A 159 -11.04 1.92 -7.47
C GLY A 159 -12.33 2.60 -7.95
N TYR A 160 -12.50 3.90 -7.73
CA TYR A 160 -13.71 4.62 -8.16
C TYR A 160 -13.56 5.46 -9.42
N LEU A 161 -12.35 5.95 -9.73
CA LEU A 161 -12.13 6.89 -10.81
C LEU A 161 -11.57 6.23 -12.07
N PHE A 162 -10.79 5.15 -11.93
CA PHE A 162 -10.16 4.50 -13.07
C PHE A 162 -11.21 3.88 -14.03
N PRO A 163 -10.97 3.90 -15.37
CA PRO A 163 -9.83 4.49 -16.10
C PRO A 163 -9.97 5.97 -16.49
N ASN A 164 -11.20 6.50 -16.51
CA ASN A 164 -11.51 7.76 -17.21
C ASN A 164 -11.77 8.95 -16.28
N GLY A 165 -11.66 8.78 -14.96
CA GLY A 165 -11.81 9.83 -13.96
C GLY A 165 -13.26 10.11 -13.54
N ARG A 166 -14.22 9.31 -14.02
CA ARG A 166 -15.64 9.49 -13.70
C ARG A 166 -16.03 8.62 -12.52
N LEU A 167 -16.91 9.14 -11.65
CA LEU A 167 -17.49 8.36 -10.56
C LEU A 167 -18.69 7.57 -11.06
N VAL A 168 -18.49 6.27 -11.20
CA VAL A 168 -19.53 5.31 -11.60
C VAL A 168 -19.37 4.06 -10.75
N PRO A 169 -20.41 3.66 -9.98
CA PRO A 169 -21.68 4.36 -9.78
C PRO A 169 -21.56 5.74 -9.10
N ARG A 170 -22.55 6.64 -9.28
CA ARG A 170 -22.48 8.01 -8.71
C ARG A 170 -22.48 8.06 -7.18
N TRP A 171 -22.98 7.02 -6.50
CA TRP A 171 -23.02 6.96 -5.03
C TRP A 171 -21.62 6.77 -4.41
N THR A 172 -20.62 6.31 -5.19
CA THR A 172 -19.25 6.10 -4.69
C THR A 172 -18.57 7.39 -4.25
N LYS A 173 -19.14 8.56 -4.60
CA LYS A 173 -18.71 9.85 -4.06
C LYS A 173 -18.76 9.91 -2.52
N TRP A 174 -19.74 9.25 -1.88
CA TRP A 174 -19.90 9.34 -0.43
C TRP A 174 -18.85 8.52 0.32
N PRO A 175 -18.62 7.22 0.00
CA PRO A 175 -17.49 6.50 0.54
C PRO A 175 -16.14 7.18 0.24
N LEU A 176 -15.95 7.74 -0.97
CA LEU A 176 -14.73 8.44 -1.32
C LEU A 176 -14.46 9.63 -0.39
N ILE A 177 -15.48 10.45 -0.14
CA ILE A 177 -15.38 11.61 0.77
C ILE A 177 -15.19 11.13 2.21
N GLY A 178 -16.00 10.17 2.66
CA GLY A 178 -15.92 9.65 4.03
C GLY A 178 -14.56 9.02 4.34
N TRP A 179 -14.02 8.23 3.42
CA TRP A 179 -12.69 7.64 3.55
C TRP A 179 -11.59 8.70 3.57
N GLY A 180 -11.69 9.72 2.72
CA GLY A 180 -10.77 10.85 2.72
C GLY A 180 -10.77 11.62 4.04
N ILE A 181 -11.95 11.95 4.56
CA ILE A 181 -12.09 12.64 5.85
C ILE A 181 -11.55 11.76 6.98
N MET A 182 -11.88 10.47 7.01
CA MET A 182 -11.43 9.58 8.06
C MET A 182 -9.91 9.42 8.08
N ASN A 183 -9.27 9.24 6.91
CA ASN A 183 -7.81 9.18 6.82
C ASN A 183 -7.16 10.50 7.21
N PHE A 184 -7.76 11.64 6.86
CA PHE A 184 -7.27 12.95 7.28
C PHE A 184 -7.39 13.14 8.80
N LEU A 185 -8.47 12.66 9.43
CA LEU A 185 -8.61 12.67 10.88
C LEU A 185 -7.61 11.74 11.56
N TRP A 186 -7.37 10.54 11.01
CA TRP A 186 -6.34 9.62 11.49
C TRP A 186 -4.94 10.19 11.39
N PHE A 187 -4.65 10.93 10.32
CA PHE A 187 -3.40 11.68 10.16
C PHE A 187 -3.23 12.76 11.24
N LEU A 188 -4.26 13.55 11.54
CA LEU A 188 -4.18 14.58 12.58
C LEU A 188 -4.19 14.01 14.01
N PHE A 189 -4.88 12.90 14.22
CA PHE A 189 -5.12 12.29 15.52
C PHE A 189 -4.85 10.78 15.49
N PRO A 190 -3.57 10.37 15.59
CA PRO A 190 -3.18 8.96 15.42
C PRO A 190 -3.84 7.98 16.39
N LYS A 191 -4.23 8.45 17.58
CA LYS A 191 -4.81 7.63 18.66
C LYS A 191 -6.31 7.34 18.51
N ILE A 192 -6.96 7.82 17.44
CA ILE A 192 -8.36 7.46 17.18
C ILE A 192 -8.47 5.95 16.96
N PRO A 193 -9.49 5.25 17.52
CA PRO A 193 -9.66 3.81 17.32
C PRO A 193 -9.75 3.41 15.84
N LEU A 194 -9.37 2.16 15.55
CA LEU A 194 -9.37 1.58 14.19
C LEU A 194 -8.46 2.30 13.19
N ASN A 195 -7.56 3.17 13.66
CA ASN A 195 -6.59 3.81 12.79
C ASN A 195 -5.57 2.77 12.30
N HIS A 196 -5.70 2.42 11.03
CA HIS A 196 -4.82 1.48 10.35
C HIS A 196 -3.47 2.07 9.93
N LEU A 197 -3.35 3.40 9.92
CA LEU A 197 -2.08 4.11 9.66
C LEU A 197 -1.17 4.10 10.90
N TYR A 198 -1.69 3.69 12.06
CA TYR A 198 -0.95 3.63 13.31
C TYR A 198 -1.08 2.23 13.92
N GLY A 199 0.02 1.47 13.89
CA GLY A 199 0.02 0.03 14.18
C GLY A 199 -0.54 -0.34 15.56
N GLU A 200 -0.26 0.47 16.58
CA GLU A 200 -0.72 0.21 17.95
C GLU A 200 -2.26 0.14 18.06
N THR A 201 -2.97 1.08 17.44
CA THR A 201 -4.44 1.10 17.45
C THR A 201 -5.04 0.05 16.53
N ALA A 202 -4.37 -0.25 15.41
CA ALA A 202 -4.80 -1.25 14.45
C ALA A 202 -4.79 -2.65 15.08
N GLU A 203 -3.72 -2.98 15.81
CA GLU A 203 -3.47 -4.29 16.42
C GLU A 203 -4.38 -4.57 17.61
N GLN A 204 -4.72 -3.55 18.41
CA GLN A 204 -5.71 -3.69 19.50
C GLN A 204 -7.08 -4.15 18.99
N HIS A 205 -7.39 -3.87 17.72
CA HIS A 205 -8.68 -4.19 17.11
C HIS A 205 -8.51 -4.89 15.75
N LEU A 206 -7.54 -5.80 15.63
CA LEU A 206 -7.10 -6.39 14.36
C LEU A 206 -8.24 -6.84 13.44
N LEU A 207 -9.22 -7.59 13.97
CA LEU A 207 -10.36 -8.08 13.20
C LEU A 207 -11.28 -6.94 12.72
N ALA A 208 -11.57 -5.96 13.59
CA ALA A 208 -12.43 -4.84 13.24
C ALA A 208 -11.74 -3.91 12.22
N THR A 209 -10.44 -3.66 12.39
CA THR A 209 -9.60 -2.92 11.45
C THR A 209 -9.57 -3.62 10.09
N PHE A 210 -9.34 -4.95 10.06
CA PHE A 210 -9.40 -5.76 8.84
C PHE A 210 -10.76 -5.64 8.15
N ILE A 211 -11.87 -5.86 8.88
CA ILE A 211 -13.23 -5.76 8.33
C ILE A 211 -13.49 -4.37 7.74
N LEU A 212 -13.08 -3.30 8.43
CA LEU A 212 -13.27 -1.92 7.97
C LEU A 212 -12.52 -1.68 6.65
N ILE A 213 -11.22 -1.95 6.62
CA ILE A 213 -10.36 -1.73 5.46
C ILE A 213 -10.83 -2.57 4.27
N THR A 214 -11.05 -3.87 4.49
CA THR A 214 -11.54 -4.77 3.46
C THR A 214 -12.90 -4.31 2.93
N SER A 215 -13.83 -3.90 3.80
CA SER A 215 -15.14 -3.40 3.38
C SER A 215 -15.01 -2.14 2.50
N CYS A 216 -14.13 -1.21 2.87
CA CYS A 216 -13.83 -0.04 2.06
C CYS A 216 -13.30 -0.43 0.67
N TYR A 217 -12.28 -1.30 0.58
CA TYR A 217 -11.73 -1.70 -0.71
C TYR A 217 -12.68 -2.56 -1.56
N LEU A 218 -13.54 -3.38 -0.92
CA LEU A 218 -14.57 -4.16 -1.61
C LEU A 218 -15.58 -3.27 -2.34
N THR A 219 -15.87 -2.07 -1.83
CA THR A 219 -16.72 -1.13 -2.58
C THR A 219 -16.03 -0.60 -3.84
N GLY A 220 -14.72 -0.39 -3.80
CA GLY A 220 -13.90 -0.06 -4.98
C GLY A 220 -13.92 -1.18 -6.02
N LEU A 221 -13.72 -2.42 -5.57
CA LEU A 221 -13.83 -3.61 -6.41
C LEU A 221 -15.22 -3.74 -7.05
N TYR A 222 -16.27 -3.56 -6.25
CA TYR A 222 -17.65 -3.54 -6.75
C TYR A 222 -17.85 -2.47 -7.82
N ALA A 223 -17.35 -1.25 -7.62
CA ALA A 223 -17.48 -0.16 -8.58
C ALA A 223 -16.79 -0.50 -9.92
N GLN A 224 -15.60 -1.11 -9.87
CA GLN A 224 -14.89 -1.57 -11.07
C GLN A 224 -15.65 -2.69 -11.79
N ILE A 225 -16.20 -3.68 -11.07
CA ILE A 225 -17.01 -4.76 -11.65
C ILE A 225 -18.30 -4.21 -12.27
N TYR A 226 -18.99 -3.32 -11.57
CA TYR A 226 -20.20 -2.66 -12.05
C TYR A 226 -19.92 -1.92 -13.36
N ARG A 227 -18.84 -1.13 -13.40
CA ARG A 227 -18.44 -0.36 -14.59
C ARG A 227 -18.07 -1.28 -15.75
N TYR A 228 -17.28 -2.31 -15.50
CA TYR A 228 -16.87 -3.30 -16.51
C TYR A 228 -18.09 -3.90 -17.22
N ARG A 229 -19.15 -4.22 -16.46
CA ARG A 229 -20.37 -4.83 -16.99
C ARG A 229 -21.29 -3.85 -17.71
N HIS A 230 -21.46 -2.64 -17.20
CA HIS A 230 -22.56 -1.75 -17.64
C HIS A 230 -22.12 -0.53 -18.45
N VAL A 231 -20.87 -0.07 -18.32
CA VAL A 231 -20.47 1.27 -18.82
C VAL A 231 -19.18 1.24 -19.63
N SER A 232 -18.20 0.41 -19.27
CA SER A 232 -16.87 0.43 -19.89
C SER A 232 -16.90 0.06 -21.38
N THR A 233 -16.21 0.85 -22.20
CA THR A 233 -15.86 0.52 -23.60
C THR A 233 -14.87 -0.65 -23.66
N MET A 234 -14.59 -1.18 -24.87
CA MET A 234 -13.64 -2.29 -25.04
C MET A 234 -12.23 -1.96 -24.54
N GLU A 235 -11.75 -0.75 -24.83
CA GLU A 235 -10.44 -0.26 -24.39
C GLU A 235 -10.37 -0.09 -22.87
N GLU A 236 -11.41 0.51 -22.29
CA GLU A 236 -11.51 0.69 -20.84
C GLU A 236 -11.57 -0.65 -20.10
N ARG A 237 -12.25 -1.66 -20.67
CA ARG A 237 -12.27 -3.03 -20.11
C ARG A 237 -10.88 -3.66 -20.10
N ALA A 238 -10.08 -3.45 -21.15
CA ALA A 238 -8.72 -3.96 -21.21
C ALA A 238 -7.83 -3.30 -20.13
N GLN A 239 -7.99 -2.00 -19.90
CA GLN A 239 -7.26 -1.27 -18.86
C GLN A 239 -7.71 -1.68 -17.45
N THR A 240 -9.02 -1.81 -17.20
CA THR A 240 -9.57 -2.17 -15.89
C THR A 240 -9.07 -3.54 -15.41
N ARG A 241 -8.72 -4.48 -16.31
CA ARG A 241 -8.17 -5.79 -15.91
C ARG A 241 -6.90 -5.66 -15.07
N TRP A 242 -5.99 -4.75 -15.46
CA TRP A 242 -4.74 -4.54 -14.71
C TRP A 242 -5.00 -3.92 -13.34
N VAL A 243 -5.98 -3.02 -13.25
CA VAL A 243 -6.39 -2.45 -11.96
C VAL A 243 -7.03 -3.50 -11.07
N LEU A 244 -7.92 -4.35 -11.63
CA LEU A 244 -8.51 -5.46 -10.87
C LEU A 244 -7.45 -6.44 -10.38
N LEU A 245 -6.42 -6.71 -11.17
CA LEU A 245 -5.26 -7.50 -10.74
C LEU A 245 -4.54 -6.81 -9.56
N GLY A 246 -4.29 -5.50 -9.63
CA GLY A 246 -3.72 -4.75 -8.51
C GLY A 246 -4.59 -4.71 -7.24
N PHE A 247 -5.92 -4.73 -7.37
CA PHE A 247 -6.82 -4.87 -6.22
C PHE A 247 -6.79 -6.29 -5.64
N ALA A 248 -6.73 -7.32 -6.49
CA ALA A 248 -6.62 -8.70 -6.04
C ALA A 248 -5.29 -8.96 -5.33
N ALA A 249 -4.19 -8.44 -5.90
CA ALA A 249 -2.86 -8.35 -5.32
C ALA A 249 -2.88 -7.78 -3.89
N ASN A 250 -3.42 -6.56 -3.75
CA ASN A 250 -3.55 -5.90 -2.46
C ASN A 250 -4.42 -6.71 -1.48
N PHE A 251 -5.53 -7.30 -1.94
CA PHE A 251 -6.37 -8.13 -1.09
C PHE A 251 -5.65 -9.39 -0.61
N ILE A 252 -4.86 -10.04 -1.47
CA ILE A 252 -4.04 -11.19 -1.09
C ILE A 252 -2.98 -10.77 -0.07
N ASN A 253 -2.28 -9.65 -0.32
CA ASN A 253 -1.30 -9.08 0.62
C ASN A 253 -1.92 -8.88 2.01
N THR A 254 -3.03 -8.13 2.12
CA THR A 254 -3.73 -7.88 3.38
C THR A 254 -4.21 -9.19 4.03
N THR A 255 -4.71 -10.14 3.23
CA THR A 255 -5.19 -11.43 3.75
C THR A 255 -4.05 -12.27 4.32
N VAL A 256 -2.94 -12.42 3.60
CA VAL A 256 -1.76 -13.20 4.02
C VAL A 256 -1.19 -12.64 5.32
N ARG A 257 -1.22 -11.32 5.49
CA ARG A 257 -0.69 -10.64 6.68
C ARG A 257 -1.60 -10.77 7.90
N PHE A 258 -2.89 -10.47 7.77
CA PHE A 258 -3.76 -10.30 8.93
C PHE A 258 -4.62 -11.52 9.28
N LEU A 259 -5.06 -12.30 8.28
CA LEU A 259 -6.06 -13.33 8.50
C LEU A 259 -5.48 -14.59 9.19
N PRO A 260 -4.34 -15.18 8.76
CA PRO A 260 -3.76 -16.33 9.44
C PRO A 260 -3.50 -16.12 10.95
N PRO A 261 -2.79 -15.05 11.40
CA PRO A 261 -2.54 -14.86 12.82
C PRO A 261 -3.81 -14.55 13.63
N ALA A 262 -4.85 -14.01 13.00
CA ALA A 262 -6.15 -13.80 13.63
C ALA A 262 -6.92 -15.12 13.86
N LEU A 263 -6.79 -16.08 12.95
CA LEU A 263 -7.46 -17.39 13.04
C LEU A 263 -6.66 -18.41 13.84
N PHE A 264 -5.33 -18.33 13.79
CA PHE A 264 -4.41 -19.28 14.39
C PHE A 264 -3.41 -18.53 15.31
N PRO A 265 -3.75 -18.33 16.59
CA PRO A 265 -2.90 -17.58 17.52
C PRO A 265 -1.47 -18.12 17.66
N ILE A 266 -1.26 -19.42 17.41
CA ILE A 266 0.07 -20.07 17.39
C ILE A 266 1.04 -19.45 16.38
N LEU A 267 0.54 -18.76 15.34
CA LEU A 267 1.37 -18.03 14.39
C LEU A 267 1.98 -16.74 14.97
N ASN A 268 1.49 -16.29 16.12
CA ASN A 268 2.04 -15.16 16.87
C ASN A 268 3.03 -15.61 17.96
N GLU A 269 3.09 -16.90 18.26
CA GLU A 269 3.98 -17.43 19.30
C GLU A 269 5.42 -17.56 18.77
N PRO A 270 6.45 -17.20 19.57
CA PRO A 270 7.85 -17.37 19.20
C PRO A 270 8.19 -18.82 18.81
N GLY A 271 8.87 -19.01 17.67
CA GLY A 271 9.40 -20.31 17.28
C GLY A 271 9.23 -20.66 15.80
N LEU A 272 9.38 -21.95 15.50
CA LEU A 272 9.54 -22.44 14.13
C LEU A 272 8.32 -22.16 13.25
N THR A 273 7.11 -22.31 13.79
CA THR A 273 5.86 -22.12 13.04
C THR A 273 5.69 -20.67 12.58
N ARG A 274 5.93 -19.71 13.48
CA ARG A 274 5.89 -18.28 13.15
C ARG A 274 6.96 -17.92 12.13
N LEU A 275 8.18 -18.43 12.29
CA LEU A 275 9.25 -18.21 11.31
C LEU A 275 8.92 -18.73 9.92
N ILE A 276 8.38 -19.94 9.80
CA ILE A 276 7.96 -20.49 8.50
C ILE A 276 6.85 -19.62 7.90
N HIS A 277 5.90 -19.19 8.73
CA HIS A 277 4.85 -18.28 8.28
C HIS A 277 5.42 -16.96 7.73
N ILE A 278 6.42 -16.36 8.38
CA ILE A 278 7.05 -15.13 7.90
C ILE A 278 7.85 -15.39 6.61
N LEU A 279 8.70 -16.43 6.60
CA LEU A 279 9.56 -16.76 5.46
C LEU A 279 8.78 -17.06 4.17
N VAL A 280 7.57 -17.60 4.30
CA VAL A 280 6.69 -17.89 3.15
C VAL A 280 5.72 -16.74 2.89
N GLY A 281 5.11 -16.19 3.93
CA GLY A 281 4.11 -15.14 3.82
C GLY A 281 4.69 -13.82 3.30
N PHE A 282 5.93 -13.46 3.69
CA PHE A 282 6.49 -12.15 3.37
C PHE A 282 6.74 -12.00 1.87
N PRO A 283 7.40 -12.96 1.20
CA PRO A 283 7.50 -12.95 -0.25
C PRO A 283 6.13 -12.99 -0.93
N LEU A 284 5.21 -13.85 -0.49
CA LEU A 284 3.89 -13.97 -1.11
C LEU A 284 3.11 -12.65 -1.09
N ALA A 285 3.16 -11.94 0.04
CA ALA A 285 2.54 -10.63 0.18
C ALA A 285 3.19 -9.58 -0.73
N ASN A 286 4.50 -9.67 -1.00
CA ASN A 286 5.24 -8.72 -1.84
C ASN A 286 5.26 -9.11 -3.33
N ILE A 287 4.84 -10.32 -3.70
CA ILE A 287 4.69 -10.75 -5.11
C ILE A 287 3.27 -10.50 -5.61
N ALA A 288 2.29 -10.61 -4.71
CA ALA A 288 0.88 -10.38 -5.02
C ALA A 288 0.68 -8.95 -5.52
#